data_AF-A0A352F4M1-F1
#
_entry.id   AF-A0A352F4M1-F1
#
_cell.length_a   1.000
_cell.length_b   1.000
_cell.length_c   1.000
_cell.angle_alpha   90.00
_cell.angle_beta   90.00
_cell.angle_gamma   90.00
#
_symmetry.space_group_name_H-M   'P 1'
#
loop_
_entity.id
_entity.type
_entity.pdbx_description
1 polymer ?
#
loop_
_entity_poly.entity_id
_entity_poly.type
_entity_poly.pdbx_seq_one_letter_code
_entity_poly.pdbx_strand_id
1 'polypeptide(L)'
;MKIALASDHAGFAEKERLKPLLTDLGLQFEDLGTGSEASVDYPDYARKVAEEVAHGRVDQGLLVCGSGTGMAITANKVPGVRAAVAWSEETARLARQHNDANVLAIGARTTPPEQIPAIVRAWFSANFEGGRHAERVAKIEGGKQ
;
A
#
# COMPACT_ATOMS: atom_id res chain seq x y z
N MET A 1 11.81 8.73 -3.44
CA MET A 1 11.16 7.59 -2.78
C MET A 1 11.03 6.47 -3.80
N LYS A 2 11.44 5.25 -3.45
CA LYS A 2 11.24 4.03 -4.23
C LYS A 2 10.10 3.23 -3.60
N ILE A 3 9.16 2.75 -4.40
CA ILE A 3 8.05 1.92 -3.92
C ILE A 3 7.98 0.57 -4.64
N ALA A 4 7.37 -0.42 -3.99
CA ALA A 4 6.95 -1.66 -4.64
C ALA A 4 5.46 -1.61 -4.97
N LEU A 5 5.10 -1.97 -6.20
CA LEU A 5 3.72 -1.92 -6.71
C LEU A 5 3.30 -3.33 -7.11
N ALA A 6 2.12 -3.79 -6.67
CA ALA A 6 1.56 -5.04 -7.14
C ALA A 6 0.03 -5.10 -7.10
N SER A 7 -0.54 -6.04 -7.84
CA SER A 7 -1.97 -6.35 -7.83
C SER A 7 -2.24 -7.83 -8.08
N ASP A 8 -3.45 -8.27 -7.78
CA ASP A 8 -4.02 -9.46 -8.41
C ASP A 8 -4.67 -9.07 -9.74
N HIS A 9 -5.34 -10.04 -10.37
CA HIS A 9 -6.06 -9.84 -11.63
C HIS A 9 -7.17 -8.79 -11.52
N ALA A 10 -7.86 -8.70 -10.37
CA ALA A 10 -8.95 -7.76 -10.17
C ALA A 10 -8.45 -6.31 -10.02
N GLY A 11 -7.22 -6.12 -9.55
CA GLY A 11 -6.58 -4.81 -9.44
C GLY A 11 -5.68 -4.42 -10.63
N PHE A 12 -5.48 -5.31 -11.62
CA PHE A 12 -4.51 -5.12 -12.69
C PHE A 12 -4.74 -3.83 -13.49
N ALA A 13 -5.96 -3.60 -13.98
CA ALA A 13 -6.27 -2.41 -14.76
C ALA A 13 -6.01 -1.11 -13.98
N GLU A 14 -6.39 -1.06 -12.70
CA GLU A 14 -6.14 0.11 -11.85
C GLU A 14 -4.65 0.28 -11.51
N LYS A 15 -3.90 -0.80 -11.29
CA LYS A 15 -2.44 -0.75 -11.14
C LYS A 15 -1.78 -0.07 -12.34
N GLU A 16 -2.15 -0.48 -13.55
CA GLU A 16 -1.60 0.11 -14.79
C GLU A 16 -1.98 1.58 -14.93
N ARG A 17 -3.24 1.95 -14.62
CA ARG A 17 -3.72 3.34 -14.64
C ARG A 17 -3.01 4.24 -13.63
N LEU A 18 -2.48 3.69 -12.55
CA LEU A 18 -1.75 4.43 -11.53
C LEU A 18 -0.29 4.73 -11.89
N LYS A 19 0.33 3.97 -12.80
CA LYS A 19 1.75 4.17 -13.15
C LYS A 19 2.10 5.59 -13.64
N PRO A 20 1.30 6.25 -14.52
CA PRO A 20 1.55 7.64 -14.90
C PRO A 20 1.48 8.58 -13.70
N LEU A 21 0.49 8.41 -12.82
CA LEU A 21 0.36 9.21 -11.60
C LEU A 21 1.60 9.07 -10.69
N LEU A 22 2.09 7.84 -10.49
CA LEU A 22 3.27 7.60 -9.67
C LEU A 22 4.51 8.29 -10.26
N THR A 23 4.61 8.28 -11.60
CA THR A 23 5.67 9.00 -12.33
C THR A 23 5.55 10.51 -12.15
N ASP A 24 4.35 11.07 -12.29
CA ASP A 24 4.06 12.51 -12.10
C ASP A 24 4.36 12.98 -10.66
N LEU A 25 4.18 12.09 -9.67
CA LEU A 25 4.54 12.33 -8.28
C LEU A 25 6.05 12.21 -8.01
N GLY A 26 6.87 11.88 -9.02
CA GLY A 26 8.31 11.70 -8.90
C GLY A 26 8.71 10.44 -8.14
N LEU A 27 7.83 9.44 -8.07
CA LEU A 27 8.09 8.18 -7.38
C LEU A 27 8.75 7.19 -8.33
N GLN A 28 9.86 6.59 -7.90
CA GLN A 28 10.40 5.41 -8.55
C GLN A 28 9.59 4.21 -8.07
N PHE A 29 9.21 3.30 -8.96
CA PHE A 29 8.46 2.11 -8.58
C PHE A 29 8.97 0.85 -9.27
N GLU A 30 8.89 -0.26 -8.55
CA GLU A 30 9.13 -1.61 -9.04
C GLU A 30 7.80 -2.35 -9.12
N ASP A 31 7.39 -2.74 -10.33
CA ASP A 31 6.15 -3.49 -10.56
C ASP A 31 6.42 -5.00 -10.40
N LEU A 32 5.89 -5.57 -9.32
CA LEU A 32 6.05 -6.99 -8.96
C LEU A 32 4.92 -7.87 -9.51
N GLY A 33 4.09 -7.31 -10.41
CA GLY A 33 2.99 -7.96 -11.09
C GLY A 33 1.66 -7.85 -10.34
N THR A 34 0.60 -8.53 -10.75
CA THR A 34 0.52 -9.38 -11.94
C THR A 34 0.71 -8.60 -13.24
N GLY A 35 1.03 -9.30 -14.33
CA GLY A 35 1.25 -8.72 -15.66
C GLY A 35 0.04 -8.82 -16.60
N SER A 36 -1.10 -9.34 -16.13
CA SER A 36 -2.30 -9.50 -16.96
C SER A 36 -3.58 -9.63 -16.11
N GLU A 37 -4.74 -9.64 -16.78
CA GLU A 37 -6.06 -9.91 -16.18
C GLU A 37 -6.33 -11.40 -15.92
N ALA A 38 -5.39 -12.29 -16.23
CA ALA A 38 -5.54 -13.71 -15.96
C ALA A 38 -5.62 -13.97 -14.45
N SER A 39 -6.53 -14.86 -14.04
CA SER A 39 -6.75 -15.20 -12.63
C SER A 39 -5.45 -15.63 -11.94
N VAL A 40 -5.21 -15.03 -10.78
CA VAL A 40 -4.04 -15.27 -9.91
C VAL A 40 -4.42 -15.03 -8.46
N ASP A 41 -3.57 -15.50 -7.55
CA ASP A 41 -3.78 -15.43 -6.11
C ASP A 41 -3.13 -14.18 -5.50
N TYR A 42 -3.95 -13.33 -4.86
CA TYR A 42 -3.47 -12.09 -4.23
C TYR A 42 -2.36 -12.28 -3.18
N PRO A 43 -2.27 -13.39 -2.39
CA PRO A 43 -1.24 -13.51 -1.37
C PRO A 43 0.18 -13.48 -1.94
N ASP A 44 0.39 -14.04 -3.14
CA ASP A 44 1.71 -14.11 -3.77
C ASP A 44 2.28 -12.73 -4.07
N TYR A 45 1.41 -11.81 -4.49
CA TYR A 45 1.78 -10.44 -4.85
C TYR A 45 1.87 -9.54 -3.62
N ALA A 46 0.95 -9.68 -2.67
CA ALA A 46 1.01 -8.98 -1.39
C ALA A 46 2.31 -9.28 -0.64
N ARG A 47 2.72 -10.56 -0.61
CA ARG A 47 3.93 -11.01 0.06
C ARG A 47 5.20 -10.41 -0.55
N LYS A 48 5.30 -10.40 -1.89
CA LYS A 48 6.44 -9.78 -2.59
C LYS A 48 6.62 -8.31 -2.18
N VAL A 49 5.56 -7.50 -2.25
CA VAL A 49 5.61 -6.09 -1.84
C VAL A 49 5.97 -5.95 -0.37
N ALA A 50 5.32 -6.74 0.50
CA ALA A 50 5.55 -6.70 1.93
C ALA A 50 7.01 -7.05 2.30
N GLU A 51 7.61 -8.02 1.63
CA GLU A 51 9.01 -8.41 1.83
C GLU A 51 9.99 -7.35 1.30
N GLU A 52 9.71 -6.69 0.17
CA GLU A 52 10.54 -5.55 -0.29
C GLU A 52 10.57 -4.42 0.74
N VAL A 53 9.40 -4.08 1.30
CA VAL A 53 9.26 -3.05 2.33
C VAL A 53 9.94 -3.46 3.64
N ALA A 54 9.69 -4.68 4.12
CA ALA A 54 10.25 -5.17 5.38
C ALA A 54 11.78 -5.25 5.36
N HIS A 55 12.38 -5.56 4.20
CA HIS A 55 13.82 -5.59 4.04
C HIS A 55 14.45 -4.22 3.73
N GLY A 56 13.66 -3.14 3.65
CA GLY A 56 14.14 -1.80 3.34
C GLY A 56 14.70 -1.66 1.91
N ARG A 57 14.30 -2.53 0.98
CA ARG A 57 14.68 -2.43 -0.45
C ARG A 57 13.86 -1.38 -1.19
N VAL A 58 12.69 -1.05 -0.64
CA VAL A 58 11.83 0.07 -1.03
C VAL A 58 11.33 0.79 0.22
N ASP A 59 10.92 2.04 0.08
CA ASP A 59 10.43 2.87 1.18
C ASP A 59 8.99 2.50 1.57
N GLN A 60 8.14 2.22 0.58
CA GLN A 60 6.70 1.94 0.78
C GLN A 60 6.16 0.96 -0.28
N GLY A 61 4.99 0.37 -0.01
CA GLY A 61 4.26 -0.51 -0.92
C GLY A 61 2.91 0.06 -1.35
N LEU A 62 2.49 -0.27 -2.58
CA LEU A 62 1.14 -0.02 -3.10
C LEU A 62 0.56 -1.33 -3.66
N LEU A 63 -0.57 -1.75 -3.10
CA LEU A 63 -1.29 -2.97 -3.45
C LEU A 63 -2.69 -2.65 -3.96
N VAL A 64 -3.10 -3.33 -5.03
CA VAL A 64 -4.45 -3.18 -5.58
C VAL A 64 -5.10 -4.55 -5.77
N CYS A 65 -6.30 -4.77 -5.25
CA CYS A 65 -7.11 -5.95 -5.57
C CYS A 65 -8.60 -5.60 -5.61
N GLY A 66 -9.50 -6.58 -5.58
CA GLY A 66 -10.94 -6.33 -5.56
C GLY A 66 -11.38 -5.37 -4.43
N SER A 67 -11.01 -5.64 -3.18
CA SER A 67 -11.39 -4.81 -2.01
C SER A 67 -10.21 -4.21 -1.23
N GLY A 68 -8.96 -4.55 -1.60
CA GLY A 68 -7.76 -4.23 -0.84
C GLY A 68 -7.57 -5.10 0.43
N THR A 69 -8.62 -5.73 0.94
CA THR A 69 -8.62 -6.45 2.24
C THR A 69 -7.67 -7.64 2.27
N GLY A 70 -7.77 -8.56 1.30
CA GLY A 70 -6.92 -9.76 1.27
C GLY A 70 -5.43 -9.43 1.14
N MET A 71 -5.13 -8.41 0.34
CA MET A 71 -3.79 -7.86 0.18
C MET A 71 -3.24 -7.32 1.50
N ALA A 72 -4.00 -6.46 2.18
CA ALA A 72 -3.59 -5.89 3.47
C ALA A 72 -3.44 -6.96 4.56
N ILE A 73 -4.38 -7.91 4.65
CA ILE A 73 -4.29 -9.02 5.62
C ILE A 73 -3.01 -9.82 5.40
N THR A 74 -2.68 -10.13 4.14
CA THR A 74 -1.46 -10.89 3.80
C THR A 74 -0.20 -10.10 4.12
N ALA A 75 -0.13 -8.85 3.67
CA ALA A 75 1.02 -7.99 3.88
C ALA A 75 1.31 -7.79 5.39
N ASN A 76 0.28 -7.61 6.21
CA ASN A 76 0.39 -7.50 7.67
C ASN A 76 0.87 -8.79 8.37
N LYS A 77 1.01 -9.93 7.67
CA LYS A 77 1.67 -11.13 8.23
C LYS A 77 3.20 -11.07 8.15
N VAL A 78 3.76 -10.11 7.42
CA VAL A 78 5.21 -9.90 7.34
C VAL A 78 5.64 -8.97 8.46
N PRO A 79 6.56 -9.38 9.37
CA PRO A 79 7.06 -8.51 10.42
C PRO A 79 7.65 -7.21 9.87
N GLY A 80 7.34 -6.08 10.52
CA GLY A 80 7.75 -4.75 10.07
C GLY A 80 6.81 -4.08 9.06
N VAL A 81 5.79 -4.80 8.57
CA VAL A 81 4.78 -4.24 7.66
C VAL A 81 3.54 -3.78 8.42
N ARG A 82 3.06 -2.59 8.03
CA ARG A 82 1.80 -1.98 8.46
C ARG A 82 1.03 -1.59 7.21
N ALA A 83 0.23 -2.52 6.71
CA ALA A 83 -0.62 -2.33 5.55
C ALA A 83 -1.99 -1.79 5.95
N ALA A 84 -2.42 -0.70 5.32
CA ALA A 84 -3.74 -0.09 5.54
C ALA A 84 -4.59 -0.18 4.26
N VAL A 85 -5.85 -0.59 4.40
CA VAL A 85 -6.84 -0.42 3.33
C VAL A 85 -7.38 0.99 3.41
N ALA A 86 -7.30 1.75 2.32
CA ALA A 86 -7.88 3.09 2.25
C ALA A 86 -8.97 3.17 1.18
N TRP A 87 -10.04 3.88 1.48
CA TRP A 87 -11.19 4.10 0.60
C TRP A 87 -11.56 5.57 0.45
N SER A 88 -10.76 6.47 1.03
CA SER A 88 -10.90 7.93 0.95
C SER A 88 -9.54 8.61 1.17
N GLU A 89 -9.42 9.87 0.73
CA GLU A 89 -8.21 10.68 0.99
C GLU A 89 -7.90 10.80 2.48
N GLU A 90 -8.94 10.92 3.31
CA GLU A 90 -8.82 10.99 4.76
C GLU A 90 -8.21 9.70 5.32
N THR A 91 -8.75 8.53 4.96
CA THR A 91 -8.25 7.24 5.48
C THR A 91 -6.82 6.98 5.04
N ALA A 92 -6.45 7.34 3.80
CA ALA A 92 -5.08 7.27 3.32
C ALA A 92 -4.13 8.18 4.10
N ARG A 93 -4.52 9.43 4.33
CA ARG A 93 -3.71 10.40 5.08
C ARG A 93 -3.51 9.98 6.53
N LEU A 94 -4.60 9.57 7.20
CA LEU A 94 -4.57 9.13 8.60
C LEU A 94 -3.78 7.83 8.78
N ALA A 95 -3.81 6.92 7.79
CA ALA A 95 -2.99 5.72 7.82
C ALA A 95 -1.48 6.06 7.89
N ARG A 96 -1.02 7.06 7.13
CA ARG A 96 0.35 7.59 7.23
C ARG A 96 0.59 8.36 8.53
N GLN A 97 -0.23 9.36 8.81
CA GLN A 97 -0.03 10.30 9.93
C GLN A 97 -0.03 9.62 11.29
N HIS A 98 -0.95 8.68 11.52
CA HIS A 98 -1.19 8.11 12.85
C HIS A 98 -0.61 6.72 13.05
N ASN A 99 -0.45 5.94 11.98
CA ASN A 99 -0.06 4.53 12.09
C ASN A 99 1.29 4.24 11.44
N ASP A 100 1.92 5.26 10.85
CA ASP A 100 3.09 5.12 10.01
C ASP A 100 2.99 3.92 9.06
N ALA A 101 1.82 3.75 8.44
CA ALA A 101 1.57 2.61 7.57
C ALA A 101 2.53 2.67 6.37
N ASN A 102 3.22 1.58 6.06
CA ASN A 102 4.24 1.52 5.01
C ASN A 102 3.77 0.74 3.77
N VAL A 103 2.55 0.20 3.78
CA VAL A 103 1.89 -0.36 2.61
C VAL A 103 0.46 0.18 2.51
N LEU A 104 0.11 0.72 1.34
CA LEU A 104 -1.25 1.11 1.00
C LEU A 104 -1.94 -0.01 0.21
N ALA A 105 -3.14 -0.40 0.60
CA ALA A 105 -3.99 -1.31 -0.16
C ALA A 105 -5.28 -0.59 -0.63
N ILE A 106 -5.63 -0.77 -1.91
CA ILE A 106 -6.82 -0.17 -2.53
C ILE A 106 -7.70 -1.27 -3.13
N GLY A 107 -9.02 -1.09 -2.99
CA GLY A 107 -10.02 -1.95 -3.61
C GLY A 107 -10.55 -1.39 -4.92
N ALA A 108 -10.12 -1.97 -6.05
CA ALA A 108 -10.55 -1.56 -7.39
C ALA A 108 -12.06 -1.74 -7.65
N ARG A 109 -12.73 -2.65 -6.92
CA ARG A 109 -14.19 -2.87 -7.04
C ARG A 109 -15.01 -2.08 -6.02
N THR A 110 -14.38 -1.64 -4.94
CA THR A 110 -15.07 -0.99 -3.81
C THR A 110 -14.84 0.51 -3.76
N THR A 111 -13.86 1.02 -4.51
CA THR A 111 -13.54 2.44 -4.59
C THR A 111 -13.87 2.96 -5.99
N PRO A 112 -14.63 4.06 -6.12
CA PRO A 112 -14.89 4.67 -7.42
C PRO A 112 -13.57 5.02 -8.13
N PRO A 113 -13.36 4.59 -9.39
CA PRO A 113 -12.07 4.71 -10.07
C PRO A 113 -11.53 6.16 -10.15
N GLU A 114 -12.41 7.14 -10.27
CA GLU A 114 -12.08 8.56 -10.30
C GLU A 114 -11.53 9.09 -8.96
N GLN A 115 -11.80 8.41 -7.85
CA GLN A 115 -11.31 8.79 -6.52
C GLN A 115 -9.95 8.17 -6.18
N ILE A 116 -9.61 7.03 -6.80
CA ILE A 116 -8.36 6.29 -6.54
C ILE A 116 -7.11 7.19 -6.67
N PRO A 117 -6.96 8.02 -7.72
CA PRO A 117 -5.82 8.93 -7.83
C PRO A 117 -5.68 9.90 -6.65
N ALA A 118 -6.79 10.44 -6.14
CA ALA A 118 -6.77 11.37 -5.01
C ALA A 118 -6.33 10.66 -3.72
N ILE A 119 -6.80 9.43 -3.49
CA ILE A 119 -6.40 8.59 -2.36
C ILE A 119 -4.89 8.33 -2.39
N VAL A 120 -4.35 7.94 -3.56
CA VAL A 120 -2.92 7.70 -3.76
C VAL A 120 -2.09 8.97 -3.53
N ARG A 121 -2.53 10.13 -4.05
CA ARG A 121 -1.88 11.42 -3.79
C ARG A 121 -1.88 11.77 -2.30
N ALA A 122 -3.02 11.62 -1.63
CA ALA A 122 -3.17 11.91 -0.21
C ALA A 122 -2.24 11.04 0.65
N TRP A 123 -2.06 9.76 0.30
CA TRP A 123 -1.09 8.88 0.94
C TRP A 123 0.35 9.37 0.78
N PHE A 124 0.82 9.56 -0.46
CA PHE A 124 2.23 9.92 -0.70
C PHE A 124 2.58 11.35 -0.28
N SER A 125 1.60 12.21 -0.05
CA SER A 125 1.80 13.57 0.46
C SER A 125 1.83 13.63 2.00
N ALA A 126 1.46 12.55 2.69
CA ALA A 126 1.31 12.53 4.14
C ALA A 126 2.58 12.02 4.85
N ASN A 127 3.01 12.78 5.85
CA ASN A 127 4.14 12.43 6.72
C ASN A 127 3.64 11.88 8.05
N PHE A 128 4.43 10.99 8.66
CA PHE A 128 4.13 10.47 9.99
C PHE A 128 4.28 11.58 11.04
N GLU A 129 3.32 11.68 11.97
CA GLU A 129 3.29 12.76 12.96
C GLU A 129 4.10 12.47 14.23
N GLY A 130 4.50 11.21 14.46
CA GLY A 130 5.25 10.84 15.65
C GLY A 130 4.48 11.09 16.96
N GLY A 131 5.17 11.54 18.00
CA GLY A 131 4.58 11.79 19.33
C GLY A 131 3.82 10.57 19.87
N ARG A 132 2.58 10.79 20.33
CA ARG A 132 1.70 9.71 20.85
C ARG A 132 1.46 8.56 19.86
N HIS A 133 1.64 8.81 18.57
CA HIS A 133 1.44 7.81 17.52
C HIS A 133 2.62 6.84 17.46
N ALA A 134 3.84 7.32 17.68
CA ALA A 134 5.04 6.47 17.72
C ALA A 134 4.96 5.44 18.86
N GLU A 135 4.46 5.83 20.03
CA GLU A 135 4.23 4.91 21.15
C GLU A 135 3.24 3.79 20.82
N ARG A 136 2.22 4.09 19.99
CA ARG A 136 1.22 3.10 19.55
C ARG A 136 1.79 2.19 18.47
N VAL A 137 2.57 2.72 17.54
CA VAL A 137 3.31 1.93 16.55
C VAL A 137 4.27 0.96 17.24
N ALA A 138 5.00 1.40 18.27
CA ALA A 138 5.87 0.52 19.05
C ALA A 138 5.12 -0.65 19.70
N LYS A 139 3.87 -0.44 20.15
CA LYS A 139 3.01 -1.52 20.67
C LYS A 139 2.59 -2.50 19.58
N ILE A 140 2.37 -2.04 18.34
CA ILE A 140 2.06 -2.91 17.19
C ILE A 140 3.26 -3.80 16.87
N GLU A 141 4.47 -3.24 16.91
CA GLU A 141 5.71 -3.97 16.61
C GLU A 141 6.17 -4.92 17.73
N GLY A 142 5.37 -5.06 18.79
CA GLY A 142 5.66 -5.96 19.90
C GLY A 142 6.66 -5.41 20.91
N GLY A 143 6.94 -4.10 20.89
CA GLY A 143 7.68 -3.34 21.89
C GLY A 143 9.01 -3.98 22.33
N LYS A 144 10.15 -3.53 21.78
CA LYS A 144 11.39 -3.65 22.54
C LYS A 144 11.33 -2.63 23.68
N GLN A 145 11.20 -3.12 24.92
CA GLN A 145 11.78 -2.41 26.07
C GLN A 145 13.30 -2.50 25.96
#